data_AF-M1FFP5-F1
#
_entry.id   AF-M1FFP5-F1
#
_cell.length_a   1.000
_cell.length_b   1.000
_cell.length_c   1.000
_cell.angle_alpha   90.00
_cell.angle_beta   90.00
_cell.angle_gamma   90.00
#
_symmetry.space_group_name_H-M   'P 1'
#
loop_
_entity.id
_entity.type
_entity.pdbx_description
1 polymer ?
#
loop_
_entity_poly.entity_id
_entity_poly.type
_entity_poly.pdbx_seq_one_letter_code
_entity_poly.pdbx_strand_id
1 'polypeptide(L)' 'MFIDGKPVARLGDPLAPHSKPKHSPHPRTIAGGSSTVVINGSPAAVTGSAISCGGVAIGSGSVVIGE' A
#
# COMPACT_ATOMS: atom_id res chain seq x y z
N MET A 1 -13.23 -0.60 -7.01
CA MET A 1 -13.02 -2.05 -6.82
C MET A 1 -12.83 -2.32 -5.33
N PHE A 2 -13.40 -3.40 -4.84
CA PHE A 2 -13.36 -3.77 -3.41
C PHE A 2 -12.88 -5.23 -3.26
N ILE A 3 -12.14 -5.52 -2.20
CA ILE A 3 -11.83 -6.86 -1.71
C ILE A 3 -12.38 -6.94 -0.28
N ASP A 4 -13.18 -7.95 0.03
CA ASP A 4 -13.85 -8.11 1.32
C ASP A 4 -14.60 -6.85 1.79
N GLY A 5 -15.24 -6.15 0.84
CA GLY A 5 -15.97 -4.90 1.09
C GLY A 5 -15.08 -3.68 1.38
N LYS A 6 -13.75 -3.79 1.30
CA LYS A 6 -12.80 -2.69 1.51
C LYS A 6 -12.16 -2.25 0.19
N PRO A 7 -11.90 -0.94 -0.01
CA PRO A 7 -11.20 -0.46 -1.19
C PRO A 7 -9.84 -1.14 -1.33
N VAL A 8 -9.48 -1.52 -2.55
CA VAL A 8 -8.17 -2.12 -2.80
C VAL A 8 -7.09 -1.04 -2.78
N ALA A 9 -6.05 -1.26 -1.98
CA ALA A 9 -4.88 -0.39 -1.93
C ALA A 9 -3.99 -0.59 -3.17
N ARG A 10 -3.37 0.49 -3.63
CA ARG A 10 -2.61 0.55 -4.89
C ARG A 10 -1.36 1.42 -4.73
N LEU A 11 -0.44 1.31 -5.68
CA LEU A 11 0.71 2.20 -5.80
C LEU A 11 0.26 3.66 -5.74
N GLY A 12 0.91 4.44 -4.87
CA GLY A 12 0.63 5.85 -4.66
C GLY A 12 -0.44 6.15 -3.62
N ASP A 13 -1.25 5.17 -3.19
CA ASP A 13 -2.27 5.43 -2.18
C ASP A 13 -1.61 5.86 -0.84
N PRO A 14 -2.16 6.89 -0.15
CA PRO A 14 -1.58 7.44 1.06
C PRO A 14 -1.84 6.57 2.28
N LEU A 15 -0.91 6.61 3.25
CA LEU A 15 -1.10 6.07 4.59
C LEU A 15 -1.09 7.23 5.61
N ALA A 16 -1.61 6.96 6.80
CA ALA A 16 -1.54 7.91 7.90
C ALA A 16 -0.06 8.30 8.17
N PRO A 17 0.25 9.62 8.26
CA PRO A 17 1.56 10.10 8.67
C PRO A 17 1.96 9.56 10.04
N HIS A 18 3.26 9.47 10.29
CA HIS A 18 3.79 9.12 11.60
C HIS A 18 4.92 10.07 12.03
N SER A 19 5.24 10.04 13.32
CA SER A 19 6.31 10.86 13.93
C SER A 19 7.00 10.07 15.03
N LYS A 20 8.17 10.54 15.45
CA LYS A 20 8.87 10.09 16.66
C LYS A 20 9.22 11.30 17.54
N PRO A 21 9.50 11.13 18.84
CA PRO A 21 9.88 12.25 19.70
C PRO A 21 10.98 13.12 19.08
N LYS A 22 10.82 14.44 19.18
CA LYS A 22 11.74 15.46 18.63
C LYS A 22 11.86 15.49 17.10
N HIS A 23 10.91 14.92 16.37
CA HIS A 23 10.89 14.94 14.89
C HIS A 23 9.48 15.26 14.39
N SER A 24 9.39 16.11 13.36
CA SER A 24 8.10 16.44 12.71
C SER A 24 7.47 15.20 12.06
N PRO A 25 6.13 15.13 11.98
CA PRO A 25 5.45 14.11 11.18
C PRO A 25 5.86 14.17 9.71
N HIS A 26 5.87 13.03 9.04
CA HIS A 26 6.11 12.96 7.59
C HIS A 26 5.10 12.04 6.89
N PRO A 27 4.79 12.32 5.60
CA PRO A 27 3.81 11.54 4.85
C PRO A 27 4.35 10.15 4.50
N ARG A 28 3.42 9.26 4.16
CA ARG A 28 3.70 7.88 3.79
C ARG A 28 2.80 7.51 2.61
N THR A 29 3.36 6.83 1.62
CA THR A 29 2.64 6.36 0.42
C THR A 29 3.10 4.96 0.06
N ILE A 30 2.20 4.16 -0.51
CA ILE A 30 2.57 2.86 -1.09
C ILE A 30 3.50 3.11 -2.28
N ALA A 31 4.69 2.53 -2.25
CA ALA A 31 5.77 2.74 -3.20
C ALA A 31 6.10 1.50 -4.05
N GLY A 32 5.44 0.37 -3.78
CA GLY A 32 5.53 -0.86 -4.58
C GLY A 32 4.15 -1.46 -4.85
N GLY A 33 4.07 -2.37 -5.81
CA GLY A 33 2.85 -3.09 -6.15
C GLY A 33 3.15 -4.22 -7.13
N SER A 34 2.11 -4.97 -7.49
CA SER A 34 2.18 -6.09 -8.45
C SER A 34 2.69 -5.64 -9.83
N SER A 35 3.51 -6.48 -10.44
CA SER A 35 4.04 -6.25 -11.80
C SER A 35 3.01 -6.51 -12.91
N THR A 36 1.97 -7.30 -12.63
CA THR A 36 1.02 -7.80 -13.63
C THR A 36 -0.42 -7.36 -13.37
N VAL A 37 -0.79 -7.05 -12.12
CA VAL A 37 -2.16 -6.68 -11.76
C VAL A 37 -2.29 -5.18 -11.53
N VAL A 38 -3.03 -4.52 -12.42
CA VAL A 38 -3.29 -3.07 -12.41
C VAL A 38 -4.75 -2.80 -12.05
N ILE A 39 -4.97 -1.90 -11.09
CA ILE A 39 -6.29 -1.52 -10.59
C ILE A 39 -6.51 -0.04 -10.82
N ASN A 40 -7.50 0.32 -11.64
CA ASN A 40 -7.79 1.71 -11.99
C ASN A 40 -6.53 2.48 -12.45
N GLY A 41 -5.67 1.83 -13.26
CA GLY A 41 -4.45 2.44 -13.80
C GLY A 41 -3.23 2.44 -12.87
N SER A 42 -3.34 1.92 -11.64
CA SER A 42 -2.21 1.83 -10.70
C SER A 42 -1.96 0.38 -10.27
N PRO A 43 -0.70 -0.08 -10.19
CA PRO A 43 -0.38 -1.40 -9.66
C PRO A 43 -1.06 -1.70 -8.33
N ALA A 44 -1.61 -2.91 -8.19
CA ALA A 44 -2.21 -3.35 -6.94
C ALA A 44 -1.16 -3.44 -5.82
N ALA A 45 -1.45 -2.91 -4.64
CA ALA A 45 -0.59 -3.14 -3.49
C ALA A 45 -0.79 -4.57 -2.97
N VAL A 46 0.31 -5.24 -2.65
CA VAL A 46 0.33 -6.59 -2.08
C VAL A 46 1.06 -6.60 -0.74
N THR A 47 0.84 -7.62 0.09
CA THR A 47 1.65 -7.81 1.30
C THR A 47 3.13 -7.86 0.92
N GLY A 48 3.96 -7.05 1.59
CA GLY A 48 5.37 -6.86 1.23
C GLY A 48 5.65 -5.65 0.33
N SER A 49 4.63 -4.99 -0.22
CA SER A 49 4.81 -3.76 -1.00
C SER A 49 5.49 -2.66 -0.18
N ALA A 50 6.55 -2.07 -0.72
CA ALA A 50 7.34 -1.05 -0.02
C ALA A 50 6.51 0.22 0.28
N ILE A 51 6.86 0.91 1.37
CA ILE A 51 6.33 2.23 1.72
C ILE A 51 7.43 3.28 1.54
N SER A 52 7.08 4.44 0.99
CA SER A 52 8.05 5.49 0.60
C SER A 52 9.00 5.97 1.71
N CYS A 53 8.56 5.94 2.97
CA CYS A 53 9.37 6.33 4.13
C CYS A 53 10.05 5.13 4.84
N GLY A 54 9.99 3.94 4.27
CA GLY A 54 10.46 2.69 4.87
C GLY A 54 9.34 1.83 5.48
N GLY A 55 9.62 0.52 5.52
CA GLY A 55 8.67 -0.54 5.90
C GLY A 55 7.89 -1.09 4.70
N VAL A 56 6.98 -2.02 4.98
CA VAL A 56 6.14 -2.70 3.99
C VAL A 56 4.67 -2.71 4.39
N ALA A 57 3.78 -2.83 3.41
CA ALA A 57 2.36 -3.06 3.64
C ALA A 57 2.09 -4.50 4.08
N ILE A 58 1.13 -4.69 4.98
CA ILE A 58 0.64 -6.01 5.42
C ILE A 58 -0.87 -6.04 5.16
N GLY A 59 -1.32 -6.91 4.24
CA GLY A 59 -2.73 -7.11 3.93
C GLY A 59 -3.32 -8.33 4.66
N SER A 60 -4.65 -8.34 4.82
CA SER A 60 -5.39 -9.40 5.53
C SER A 60 -6.67 -9.81 4.80
N GLY A 61 -6.65 -9.79 3.46
CA GLY A 61 -7.81 -10.12 2.63
C GLY A 61 -7.87 -11.60 2.22
N SER A 62 -9.01 -12.01 1.68
CA SER A 62 -9.25 -13.34 1.13
C SER A 62 -8.59 -13.58 -0.24
N VAL A 63 -8.15 -12.52 -0.91
CA VAL A 63 -7.56 -12.55 -2.25
C VAL A 63 -6.03 -12.59 -2.18
N VAL A 64 -5.44 -13.49 -2.96
CA VAL A 64 -3.99 -13.52 -3.25
C VAL A 64 -3.79 -12.96 -4.65
N ILE A 65 -2.98 -11.90 -4.76
CA ILE A 65 -2.54 -11.36 -6.04
C ILE A 65 -1.21 -12.02 -6.38
N GLY A 66 -1.16 -12.77 -7.47
CA GLY A 66 0.06 -13.37 -7.99
C GLY A 66 0.95 -12.35 -8.70
N GLU A 67 2.21 -12.74 -8.90
CA GLU A 67 3.10 -12.10 -9.88
C GLU A 67 2.92 -12.78 -11.24
#